data_AF-A0A0S4JSY4-F1
#
_entry.id   AF-A0A0S4JSY4-F1
#
_cell.length_a   1.000
_cell.length_b   1.000
_cell.length_c   1.000
_cell.angle_alpha   90.00
_cell.angle_beta   90.00
_cell.angle_gamma   90.00
#
_symmetry.space_group_name_H-M   'P 1'
#
loop_
_entity.id
_entity.type
_entity.pdbx_description
1 polymer ?
#
loop_
_entity_poly.entity_id
_entity_poly.type
_entity_poly.pdbx_seq_one_letter_code
_entity_poly.pdbx_strand_id
1 'polypeptide(L)'
;MEDIAKAAAATFAAIGSLYLWRRSRLAFVRAMRDVVTEAQMKPSETSYFDRDSSSEIAKRTISLTSSAIVLSWAVGFPVSLTCSRAARSTGHMTAIIASLWFGPIVESPAGIFNRVKNRLRELWHHPMGAVRELIVAPIAEELIFRHALLTILGRRSPRARICISAILFAAAHIHLITNNAVESCRNDVSHLTHTYGVDSASNILSIDEKRTELSHRAWAAAKRQTGTQVAMVFLYGLLCGWVYEHCCERSVTAAVIGHSLCNFTSVPPFFFLRRNCGGKKSTMSVAHRVVSGVAHLAGVVGAVALASAKAE
;
A
#
# COMPACT_ATOMS: atom_id res chain seq x y z
N MET A 1 24.27 -8.29 -12.60
CA MET A 1 23.73 -9.02 -11.43
C MET A 1 24.04 -8.27 -10.15
N GLU A 2 25.28 -7.77 -10.00
CA GLU A 2 25.69 -6.93 -8.88
C GLU A 2 24.72 -5.76 -8.56
N ASP A 3 24.27 -5.03 -9.58
CA ASP A 3 23.32 -3.93 -9.46
C ASP A 3 21.94 -4.35 -8.93
N ILE A 4 21.43 -5.50 -9.39
CA ILE A 4 20.17 -6.09 -8.89
C ILE A 4 20.32 -6.51 -7.42
N ALA A 5 21.46 -7.11 -7.07
CA ALA A 5 21.73 -7.49 -5.68
C ALA A 5 21.80 -6.26 -4.76
N LYS A 6 22.44 -5.18 -5.20
CA LYS A 6 22.46 -3.89 -4.47
C LYS A 6 21.06 -3.30 -4.31
N ALA A 7 20.24 -3.31 -5.37
CA ALA A 7 18.86 -2.83 -5.32
C ALA A 7 18.01 -3.66 -4.35
N ALA A 8 18.12 -4.99 -4.39
CA ALA A 8 17.44 -5.87 -3.46
C ALA A 8 17.89 -5.63 -2.01
N ALA A 9 19.20 -5.50 -1.76
CA ALA A 9 19.75 -5.19 -0.45
C ALA A 9 19.23 -3.85 0.10
N ALA A 10 19.15 -2.81 -0.75
CA ALA A 10 18.56 -1.52 -0.37
C ALA A 10 17.07 -1.65 -0.01
N THR A 11 16.30 -2.44 -0.76
CA THR A 11 14.89 -2.74 -0.43
C THR A 11 14.77 -3.49 0.91
N PHE A 12 15.60 -4.51 1.15
CA PHE A 12 15.61 -5.22 2.43
C PHE A 12 16.01 -4.32 3.60
N ALA A 13 17.00 -3.44 3.43
CA ALA A 13 17.39 -2.47 4.45
C ALA A 13 16.24 -1.50 4.77
N ALA A 14 15.55 -0.99 3.74
CA ALA A 14 14.39 -0.12 3.91
C ALA A 14 13.24 -0.81 4.66
N ILE A 15 12.88 -2.05 4.28
CA ILE A 15 11.84 -2.79 5.00
C ILE A 15 12.28 -3.20 6.40
N GLY A 16 13.53 -3.63 6.56
CA GLY A 16 14.13 -3.94 7.86
C GLY A 16 14.09 -2.74 8.81
N SER A 17 14.19 -1.51 8.29
CA SER A 17 14.09 -0.29 9.08
C SER A 17 12.76 -0.18 9.86
N LEU A 18 11.67 -0.73 9.32
CA LEU A 18 10.36 -0.75 9.98
C LEU A 18 10.33 -1.62 11.25
N TYR A 19 11.31 -2.51 11.41
CA TYR A 19 11.43 -3.48 12.51
C TYR A 19 12.68 -3.25 13.37
N LEU A 20 13.32 -2.07 13.28
CA LEU A 20 14.46 -1.72 14.13
C LEU A 20 14.07 -1.70 15.61
N TRP A 21 12.87 -1.20 15.91
CA TRP A 21 12.36 -1.10 17.26
C TRP A 21 12.01 -2.47 17.83
N ARG A 22 12.48 -2.74 19.06
CA ARG A 22 12.33 -4.04 19.73
C ARG A 22 10.88 -4.52 19.78
N ARG A 23 9.93 -3.63 20.09
CA ARG A 23 8.50 -3.98 20.18
C ARG A 23 7.94 -4.45 18.84
N SER A 24 8.17 -3.69 17.77
CA SER A 24 7.69 -4.05 16.43
C SER A 24 8.29 -5.38 15.94
N ARG A 25 9.58 -5.61 16.22
CA ARG A 25 10.24 -6.89 15.91
C ARG A 25 9.67 -8.06 16.71
N LEU A 26 9.47 -7.89 18.01
CA LEU A 26 8.90 -8.93 18.86
C LEU A 26 7.47 -9.27 18.46
N ALA A 27 6.63 -8.26 18.21
CA ALA A 27 5.27 -8.46 17.73
C ALA A 27 5.23 -9.24 16.41
N PHE A 28 6.11 -8.90 15.46
CA PHE A 28 6.25 -9.66 14.21
C PHE A 28 6.64 -11.12 14.45
N VAL A 29 7.68 -11.38 15.26
CA VAL A 29 8.14 -12.75 15.56
C VAL A 29 7.08 -13.55 16.29
N ARG A 30 6.37 -12.95 17.26
CA ARG A 30 5.27 -13.60 17.98
C ARG A 30 4.12 -13.92 17.06
N ALA A 31 3.68 -12.97 16.22
CA ALA A 31 2.61 -13.21 15.25
C ALA A 31 2.95 -14.32 14.24
N MET A 32 4.23 -14.42 13.81
CA MET A 32 4.70 -15.51 12.95
C MET A 32 4.67 -16.88 13.64
N ARG A 33 4.94 -16.91 14.96
CA ARG A 33 4.89 -18.14 15.76
C ARG A 33 3.47 -18.54 16.12
N ASP A 34 2.65 -17.56 16.49
CA ASP A 34 1.34 -17.74 17.10
C ASP A 34 0.45 -16.51 16.89
N VAL A 35 -0.20 -16.45 15.73
CA VAL A 35 -1.09 -15.35 15.35
C VAL A 35 -2.29 -15.22 16.29
N VAL A 36 -2.76 -16.33 16.87
CA VAL A 36 -3.93 -16.34 17.76
C VAL A 36 -3.59 -15.67 19.09
N THR A 37 -2.44 -16.02 19.69
CA THR A 37 -1.97 -15.37 20.92
C THR A 37 -1.78 -13.88 20.71
N GLU A 38 -1.12 -13.47 19.62
CA GLU A 38 -0.90 -12.05 19.35
C GLU A 38 -2.24 -11.31 19.13
N ALA A 39 -3.21 -11.94 18.48
CA ALA A 39 -4.54 -11.36 18.25
C ALA A 39 -5.37 -11.21 19.54
N GLN A 40 -5.14 -12.06 20.54
CA GLN A 40 -5.83 -12.03 21.85
C GLN A 40 -5.25 -10.99 22.83
N MET A 41 -4.02 -10.48 22.59
CA MET A 41 -3.38 -9.54 23.50
C MET A 41 -4.24 -8.29 23.70
N LYS A 42 -4.48 -7.93 24.97
CA LYS A 42 -5.30 -6.78 25.33
C LYS A 42 -4.48 -5.49 25.36
N PRO A 43 -5.06 -4.31 25.07
CA PRO A 43 -4.37 -3.02 25.17
C PRO A 43 -3.71 -2.73 26.54
N SER A 44 -4.22 -3.35 27.61
CA SER A 44 -3.67 -3.24 28.97
C SER A 44 -2.36 -4.01 29.18
N GLU A 45 -2.04 -4.97 28.31
CA GLU A 45 -0.85 -5.81 28.45
C GLU A 45 0.39 -5.08 27.94
N THR A 46 1.50 -5.17 28.67
CA THR A 46 2.78 -4.54 28.28
C THR A 46 3.35 -5.11 26.97
N SER A 47 2.92 -6.30 26.59
CA SER A 47 3.24 -6.99 25.34
C SER A 47 2.41 -6.54 24.16
N TYR A 48 1.26 -5.88 24.36
CA TYR A 48 0.39 -5.47 23.27
C TYR A 48 1.08 -4.49 22.33
N PHE A 49 0.91 -4.74 21.03
CA PHE A 49 1.49 -3.92 19.98
C PHE A 49 0.38 -3.33 19.12
N ASP A 50 0.13 -2.04 19.34
CA ASP A 50 -0.70 -1.25 18.44
C ASP A 50 0.19 -0.58 17.38
N ARG A 51 0.12 -1.13 16.17
CA ARG A 51 0.84 -0.64 14.99
C ARG A 51 0.44 0.78 14.60
N ASP A 52 -0.80 1.18 14.89
CA ASP A 52 -1.39 2.46 14.50
C ASP A 52 -1.41 3.47 15.66
N SER A 53 -0.84 3.11 16.81
CA SER A 53 -0.57 4.07 17.88
C SER A 53 0.37 5.18 17.39
N SER A 54 0.11 6.43 17.81
CA SER A 54 0.92 7.60 17.41
C SER A 54 2.42 7.43 17.69
N SER A 55 2.78 6.75 18.79
CA SER A 55 4.17 6.46 19.16
C SER A 55 4.84 5.50 18.17
N GLU A 56 4.17 4.40 17.80
CA GLU A 56 4.73 3.44 16.85
C GLU A 56 4.74 3.99 15.43
N ILE A 57 3.75 4.80 15.05
CA ILE A 57 3.77 5.56 13.80
C ILE A 57 5.01 6.47 13.74
N ALA A 58 5.25 7.28 14.77
CA ALA A 58 6.39 8.20 14.81
C ALA A 58 7.73 7.45 14.71
N LYS A 59 7.91 6.37 15.47
CA LYS A 59 9.10 5.51 15.43
C LYS A 59 9.37 4.94 14.04
N ARG A 60 8.35 4.39 13.39
CA ARG A 60 8.48 3.82 12.03
C ARG A 60 8.73 4.90 10.99
N THR A 61 8.08 6.05 11.12
CA THR A 61 8.33 7.24 10.28
C THR A 61 9.79 7.68 10.37
N ILE A 62 10.35 7.80 11.58
CA ILE A 62 11.76 8.16 11.78
C ILE A 62 12.66 7.12 11.11
N SER A 63 12.51 5.84 11.42
CA SER A 63 13.35 4.78 10.86
C SER A 63 13.30 4.71 9.34
N LEU A 64 12.10 4.78 8.75
CA LEU A 64 11.91 4.69 7.31
C LEU A 64 12.48 5.92 6.60
N THR A 65 12.20 7.12 7.11
CA THR A 65 12.70 8.38 6.52
C THR A 65 14.22 8.47 6.62
N SER A 66 14.81 8.12 7.76
CA SER A 66 16.26 8.05 7.91
C SER A 66 16.88 7.07 6.93
N SER A 67 16.29 5.88 6.77
CA SER A 67 16.76 4.89 5.78
C SER A 67 16.67 5.44 4.35
N ALA A 68 15.57 6.10 4.00
CA ALA A 68 15.39 6.69 2.66
C ALA A 68 16.42 7.79 2.38
N ILE A 69 16.69 8.67 3.35
CA ILE A 69 17.71 9.72 3.23
C ILE A 69 19.10 9.12 3.06
N VAL A 70 19.48 8.17 3.91
CA VAL A 70 20.81 7.53 3.86
C VAL A 70 21.03 6.80 2.53
N LEU A 71 20.04 6.01 2.08
CA LEU A 71 20.10 5.30 0.81
C LEU A 71 20.21 6.26 -0.38
N SER A 72 19.43 7.35 -0.35
CA SER A 72 19.46 8.35 -1.40
C SER A 72 20.76 9.14 -1.43
N TRP A 73 21.32 9.46 -0.27
CA TRP A 73 22.62 10.12 -0.16
C TRP A 73 23.75 9.23 -0.70
N ALA A 74 23.72 7.93 -0.37
CA ALA A 74 24.73 6.96 -0.79
C ALA A 74 24.82 6.75 -2.31
N VAL A 75 23.75 7.02 -3.06
CA VAL A 75 23.73 6.88 -4.53
C VAL A 75 24.04 8.19 -5.28
N GLY A 76 24.33 9.27 -4.54
CA GLY A 76 24.54 10.61 -5.08
C GLY A 76 23.22 11.36 -5.24
N PHE A 77 23.09 12.49 -4.53
CA PHE A 77 21.83 13.24 -4.42
C PHE A 77 21.88 14.56 -5.21
N PRO A 78 21.77 14.57 -6.54
CA PRO A 78 21.54 15.81 -7.26
C PRO A 78 20.03 16.07 -7.31
N VAL A 79 19.42 16.43 -6.17
CA VAL A 79 18.03 16.90 -6.18
C VAL A 79 18.01 18.34 -6.66
N SER A 80 17.97 18.50 -7.99
CA SER A 80 17.76 19.79 -8.62
C SER A 80 16.28 20.16 -8.48
N LEU A 81 15.96 21.02 -7.50
CA LEU A 81 14.62 21.55 -7.26
C LEU A 81 14.31 22.72 -8.19
N THR A 82 14.36 22.53 -9.51
CA THR A 82 13.82 23.55 -10.41
C THR A 82 12.30 23.54 -10.31
N CYS A 83 11.75 24.50 -9.56
CA CYS A 83 10.33 24.61 -9.20
C CYS A 83 9.38 24.56 -10.41
N SER A 84 9.73 25.21 -11.53
CA SER A 84 8.91 25.25 -12.74
C SER A 84 8.74 23.88 -13.42
N ARG A 85 9.81 23.06 -13.45
CA ARG A 85 9.75 21.69 -14.01
C ARG A 85 8.96 20.76 -13.11
N ALA A 86 9.08 20.93 -11.79
CA ALA A 86 8.31 20.18 -10.81
C ALA A 86 6.81 20.42 -10.98
N ALA A 87 6.36 21.69 -11.09
CA ALA A 87 4.95 22.02 -11.27
C ALA A 87 4.34 21.37 -12.53
N ARG A 88 5.03 21.43 -13.67
CA ARG A 88 4.59 20.80 -14.92
C ARG A 88 4.51 19.27 -14.78
N SER A 89 5.52 18.66 -14.17
CA SER A 89 5.57 17.20 -13.97
C SER A 89 4.46 16.72 -13.03
N THR A 90 4.19 17.48 -11.97
CA THR A 90 3.08 17.23 -11.05
C THR A 90 1.73 17.34 -11.74
N GLY A 91 1.51 18.36 -12.58
CA GLY A 91 0.28 18.52 -13.35
C GLY A 91 -0.03 17.30 -14.22
N HIS A 92 0.98 16.77 -14.92
CA HIS A 92 0.83 15.56 -15.73
C HIS A 92 0.52 14.31 -14.90
N MET A 93 1.25 14.09 -13.81
CA MET A 93 1.00 12.94 -12.92
C MET A 93 -0.42 12.98 -12.35
N THR A 94 -0.87 14.15 -11.91
CA THR A 94 -2.24 14.36 -11.44
C THR A 94 -3.26 14.07 -12.54
N ALA A 95 -3.03 14.53 -13.78
CA ALA A 95 -3.93 14.26 -14.91
C ALA A 95 -4.02 12.75 -15.21
N ILE A 96 -2.89 12.05 -15.24
CA ILE A 96 -2.84 10.59 -15.45
C ILE A 96 -3.62 9.86 -14.36
N ILE A 97 -3.41 10.21 -13.09
CA ILE A 97 -4.14 9.60 -11.98
C ILE A 97 -5.64 9.92 -12.09
N ALA A 98 -6.01 11.17 -12.38
CA ALA A 98 -7.40 11.56 -12.57
C ALA A 98 -8.07 10.75 -13.70
N SER A 99 -7.37 10.50 -14.81
CA SER A 99 -7.86 9.64 -15.89
C SER A 99 -8.12 8.21 -15.42
N LEU A 100 -7.24 7.62 -14.61
CA LEU A 100 -7.46 6.28 -14.06
C LEU A 100 -8.66 6.21 -13.11
N TRP A 101 -9.03 7.34 -12.50
CA TRP A 101 -10.21 7.47 -11.65
C TRP A 101 -11.52 7.68 -12.40
N PHE A 102 -11.50 7.82 -13.72
CA PHE A 102 -12.71 7.99 -14.53
C PHE A 102 -13.69 6.81 -14.38
N GLY A 103 -13.18 5.57 -14.46
CA GLY A 103 -13.99 4.36 -14.26
C GLY A 103 -14.71 4.32 -12.91
N PRO A 104 -13.99 4.46 -11.77
CA PRO A 104 -14.60 4.55 -10.45
C PRO A 104 -15.63 5.66 -10.29
N ILE A 105 -15.42 6.82 -10.95
CA ILE A 105 -16.36 7.95 -10.92
C ILE A 105 -17.67 7.55 -11.58
N VAL A 106 -17.60 6.93 -12.77
CA VAL A 106 -18.79 6.47 -13.49
C VAL A 106 -19.51 5.35 -12.72
N GLU A 107 -18.76 4.42 -12.12
CA GLU A 107 -19.32 3.28 -11.38
C GLU A 107 -20.12 3.69 -10.14
N SER A 108 -19.66 4.70 -9.40
CA SER A 108 -20.36 5.17 -8.21
C SER A 108 -19.96 6.59 -7.83
N PRO A 109 -20.59 7.62 -8.43
CA PRO A 109 -20.29 9.02 -8.11
C PRO A 109 -20.49 9.33 -6.63
N ALA A 110 -21.65 8.92 -6.08
CA ALA A 110 -21.95 9.06 -4.66
C ALA A 110 -21.00 8.22 -3.78
N GLY A 111 -20.59 7.03 -4.26
CA GLY A 111 -19.61 6.18 -3.57
C GLY A 111 -18.24 6.85 -3.46
N ILE A 112 -17.79 7.57 -4.49
CA ILE A 112 -16.55 8.35 -4.42
C ILE A 112 -16.68 9.51 -3.44
N PHE A 113 -17.75 10.29 -3.51
CA PHE A 113 -17.93 11.41 -2.58
C PHE A 113 -17.95 10.92 -1.13
N ASN A 114 -18.65 9.82 -0.86
CA ASN A 114 -18.66 9.18 0.46
C ASN A 114 -17.28 8.64 0.85
N ARG A 115 -16.51 8.06 -0.08
CA ARG A 115 -15.13 7.63 0.17
C ARG A 115 -14.24 8.81 0.55
N VAL A 116 -14.25 9.88 -0.23
CA VAL A 116 -13.47 11.10 0.04
C VAL A 116 -13.88 11.70 1.39
N LYS A 117 -15.18 11.81 1.67
CA LYS A 117 -15.70 12.32 2.95
C LYS A 117 -15.26 11.45 4.13
N ASN A 118 -15.40 10.13 4.01
CA ASN A 118 -14.98 9.19 5.06
C ASN A 118 -13.47 9.23 5.26
N ARG A 119 -12.71 9.36 4.18
CA ARG A 119 -11.27 9.51 4.23
C ARG A 119 -10.87 10.79 4.95
N LEU A 120 -11.44 11.93 4.58
CA LEU A 120 -11.18 13.19 5.28
C LEU A 120 -11.52 13.11 6.77
N ARG A 121 -12.62 12.44 7.12
CA ARG A 121 -12.99 12.19 8.52
C ARG A 121 -11.97 11.31 9.23
N GLU A 122 -11.50 10.23 8.60
CA GLU A 122 -10.46 9.36 9.15
C GLU A 122 -9.16 10.14 9.39
N LEU A 123 -8.72 10.93 8.40
CA LEU A 123 -7.52 11.77 8.51
C LEU A 123 -7.65 12.80 9.63
N TRP A 124 -8.86 13.34 9.84
CA TRP A 124 -9.16 14.29 10.91
C TRP A 124 -9.05 13.65 12.30
N HIS A 125 -9.58 12.43 12.48
CA HIS A 125 -9.52 11.73 13.77
C HIS A 125 -8.17 11.06 14.04
N HIS A 126 -7.39 10.74 13.01
CA HIS A 126 -6.08 10.10 13.11
C HIS A 126 -5.00 10.90 12.37
N PRO A 127 -4.67 12.13 12.82
CA PRO A 127 -3.76 13.02 12.10
C PRO A 127 -2.36 12.42 11.90
N MET A 128 -1.87 11.62 12.85
CA MET A 128 -0.59 10.93 12.69
C MET A 128 -0.65 9.81 11.64
N GLY A 129 -1.78 9.10 11.55
CA GLY A 129 -2.04 8.14 10.48
C GLY A 129 -2.07 8.83 9.10
N ALA A 130 -2.73 9.99 9.03
CA ALA A 130 -2.79 10.83 7.84
C ALA A 130 -1.40 11.28 7.36
N VAL A 131 -0.60 11.85 8.26
CA VAL A 131 0.76 12.29 7.95
C VAL A 131 1.62 11.12 7.48
N ARG A 132 1.52 9.97 8.14
CA ARG A 132 2.23 8.76 7.74
C ARG A 132 1.86 8.34 6.32
N GLU A 133 0.57 8.23 6.02
CA GLU A 133 0.10 7.60 4.79
C GLU A 133 0.12 8.53 3.58
N LEU A 134 -0.10 9.84 3.78
CA LEU A 134 -0.18 10.81 2.69
C LEU A 134 1.12 11.58 2.45
N ILE A 135 2.03 11.61 3.42
CA ILE A 135 3.25 12.42 3.32
C ILE A 135 4.49 11.54 3.47
N VAL A 136 4.66 10.94 4.64
CA VAL A 136 5.91 10.24 4.99
C VAL A 136 6.15 9.02 4.10
N ALA A 137 5.16 8.12 4.00
CA ALA A 137 5.28 6.90 3.21
C ALA A 137 5.52 7.22 1.72
N PRO A 138 4.72 8.08 1.06
CA PRO A 138 5.01 8.54 -0.30
C PRO A 138 6.42 9.10 -0.49
N ILE A 139 6.88 9.98 0.39
CA ILE A 139 8.24 10.56 0.31
C ILE A 139 9.30 9.47 0.40
N ALA A 140 9.24 8.64 1.44
CA ALA A 140 10.27 7.63 1.66
C ALA A 140 10.27 6.57 0.57
N GLU A 141 9.09 6.08 0.17
CA GLU A 141 8.95 5.05 -0.86
C GLU A 141 9.41 5.57 -2.22
N GLU A 142 9.03 6.77 -2.65
CA GLU A 142 9.49 7.27 -3.95
C GLU A 142 10.99 7.65 -3.96
N LEU A 143 11.54 8.11 -2.83
CA LEU A 143 13.00 8.28 -2.67
C LEU A 143 13.74 6.95 -2.81
N ILE A 144 13.23 5.88 -2.21
CA ILE A 144 13.86 4.57 -2.31
C ILE A 144 13.68 3.98 -3.71
N PHE A 145 12.43 3.85 -4.18
CA PHE A 145 12.10 3.03 -5.35
C PHE A 145 12.26 3.76 -6.69
N ARG A 146 12.10 5.10 -6.75
CA ARG A 146 12.32 5.87 -7.97
C ARG A 146 13.67 6.54 -8.01
N HIS A 147 14.09 7.17 -6.93
CA HIS A 147 15.38 7.84 -6.93
C HIS A 147 16.53 6.86 -6.74
N ALA A 148 16.61 6.18 -5.59
CA ALA A 148 17.77 5.35 -5.26
C ALA A 148 17.88 4.10 -6.15
N LEU A 149 16.80 3.31 -6.27
CA LEU A 149 16.82 2.05 -7.01
C LEU A 149 17.04 2.25 -8.52
N LEU A 150 16.39 3.23 -9.17
CA LEU A 150 16.61 3.46 -10.60
C LEU A 150 18.01 4.01 -10.89
N THR A 151 18.61 4.72 -9.93
CA THR A 151 20.02 5.16 -9.99
C THR A 151 20.98 3.98 -9.87
N ILE A 152 20.78 3.09 -8.87
CA ILE A 152 21.57 1.85 -8.71
C ILE A 152 21.49 0.99 -9.98
N LEU A 153 20.30 0.88 -10.57
CA LEU A 153 20.06 0.11 -11.79
C LEU A 153 20.43 0.87 -13.07
N GLY A 154 21.12 2.02 -12.99
CA GLY A 154 21.37 2.94 -14.11
C GLY A 154 22.07 2.34 -15.34
N ARG A 155 22.77 1.21 -15.18
CA ARG A 155 23.41 0.48 -16.29
C ARG A 155 22.43 -0.38 -17.12
N ARG A 156 21.16 -0.46 -16.72
CA ARG A 156 20.13 -1.26 -17.41
C ARG A 156 19.25 -0.40 -18.29
N SER A 157 18.59 -1.03 -19.26
CA SER A 157 17.59 -0.35 -20.09
C SER A 157 16.45 0.22 -19.24
N PRO A 158 15.82 1.34 -19.63
CA PRO A 158 14.73 1.95 -18.86
C PRO A 158 13.62 0.96 -18.47
N ARG A 159 13.20 0.11 -19.42
CA ARG A 159 12.18 -0.93 -19.20
C ARG A 159 12.60 -1.90 -18.09
N ALA A 160 13.84 -2.39 -18.13
CA ALA A 160 14.34 -3.32 -17.11
C ALA A 160 14.40 -2.67 -15.72
N ARG A 161 14.85 -1.41 -15.63
CA ARG A 161 14.88 -0.67 -14.36
C ARG A 161 13.49 -0.51 -13.75
N ILE A 162 12.51 -0.11 -14.57
CA ILE A 162 11.11 0.05 -14.16
C ILE A 162 10.55 -1.29 -13.66
N CYS A 163 10.70 -2.37 -14.44
CA CYS A 163 10.21 -3.70 -14.05
C CYS A 163 10.83 -4.19 -12.75
N ILE A 164 12.17 -4.11 -12.62
CA ILE A 164 12.87 -4.56 -11.40
C ILE A 164 12.45 -3.73 -10.20
N SER A 165 12.39 -2.39 -10.33
CA SER A 165 11.92 -1.50 -9.26
C SER A 165 10.48 -1.81 -8.85
N ALA A 166 9.58 -2.05 -9.81
CA ALA A 166 8.19 -2.42 -9.53
C ALA A 166 8.07 -3.77 -8.79
N ILE A 167 8.86 -4.79 -9.18
CA ILE A 167 8.91 -6.09 -8.50
C ILE A 167 9.39 -5.91 -7.06
N LEU A 168 10.50 -5.19 -6.85
CA LEU A 168 11.04 -4.95 -5.52
C LEU A 168 10.06 -4.13 -4.66
N PHE A 169 9.38 -3.13 -5.25
CA PHE A 169 8.37 -2.33 -4.56
C PHE A 169 7.17 -3.15 -4.10
N ALA A 170 6.67 -4.03 -4.98
CA ALA A 170 5.59 -4.95 -4.65
C ALA A 170 6.02 -5.97 -3.58
N ALA A 171 7.23 -6.55 -3.71
CA ALA A 171 7.78 -7.47 -2.73
C ALA A 171 7.97 -6.82 -1.36
N ALA A 172 8.35 -5.54 -1.32
CA ALA A 172 8.50 -4.76 -0.10
C ALA A 172 7.22 -4.74 0.74
N HIS A 173 6.04 -4.87 0.13
CA HIS A 173 4.74 -4.88 0.80
C HIS A 173 4.33 -6.25 1.36
N ILE A 174 5.07 -7.33 1.09
CA ILE A 174 4.80 -8.66 1.65
C ILE A 174 4.88 -8.62 3.19
N HIS A 175 5.68 -7.72 3.77
CA HIS A 175 5.79 -7.54 5.22
C HIS A 175 4.44 -7.26 5.92
N LEU A 176 3.42 -6.82 5.17
CA LEU A 176 2.07 -6.59 5.67
C LEU A 176 1.28 -7.86 5.95
N ILE A 177 1.70 -9.02 5.41
CA ILE A 177 0.99 -10.29 5.56
C ILE A 177 0.75 -10.67 7.02
N THR A 178 1.74 -10.46 7.88
CA THR A 178 1.64 -10.77 9.31
C THR A 178 0.62 -9.87 10.01
N ASN A 179 0.59 -8.58 9.66
CA ASN A 179 -0.41 -7.65 10.20
C ASN A 179 -1.82 -8.01 9.74
N ASN A 180 -1.98 -8.35 8.46
CA ASN A 180 -3.27 -8.79 7.92
C ASN A 180 -3.73 -10.10 8.58
N ALA A 181 -2.81 -11.00 8.92
CA ALA A 181 -3.13 -12.24 9.63
C ALA A 181 -3.59 -11.98 11.06
N VAL A 182 -2.87 -11.14 11.82
CA VAL A 182 -3.27 -10.75 13.19
C VAL A 182 -4.63 -10.07 13.17
N GLU A 183 -4.85 -9.13 12.26
CA GLU A 183 -6.10 -8.40 12.17
C GLU A 183 -7.27 -9.30 11.76
N SER A 184 -7.08 -10.18 10.78
CA SER A 184 -8.09 -11.18 10.43
C SER A 184 -8.42 -12.11 11.61
N CYS A 185 -7.42 -12.52 12.37
CA CYS A 185 -7.62 -13.37 13.55
C CYS A 185 -8.34 -12.61 14.66
N ARG A 186 -8.00 -11.33 14.91
CA ARG A 186 -8.62 -10.48 15.91
C ARG A 186 -10.11 -10.26 15.63
N ASN A 187 -10.48 -10.08 14.37
CA ASN A 187 -11.87 -9.96 13.95
C ASN A 187 -12.66 -11.25 14.24
N ASP A 188 -12.09 -12.42 13.93
CA ASP A 188 -12.71 -13.71 14.24
C ASP A 188 -12.85 -13.95 15.76
N VAL A 189 -11.82 -13.63 16.55
CA VAL A 189 -11.85 -13.74 18.01
C VAL A 189 -12.89 -12.79 18.61
N SER A 190 -13.00 -11.57 18.09
CA SER A 190 -13.98 -10.58 18.53
C SER A 190 -15.40 -11.05 18.23
N HIS A 191 -15.63 -11.65 17.06
CA HIS A 191 -16.91 -12.24 16.70
C HIS A 191 -17.27 -13.39 17.65
N LEU A 192 -16.35 -14.33 17.91
CA LEU A 192 -16.57 -15.42 18.87
C LEU A 192 -16.91 -14.89 20.27
N THR A 193 -16.19 -13.87 20.73
CA THR A 193 -16.41 -13.22 22.02
C THR A 193 -17.80 -12.60 22.10
N HIS A 194 -18.25 -11.92 21.04
CA HIS A 194 -19.58 -11.34 20.96
C HIS A 194 -20.68 -12.41 20.89
N THR A 195 -20.46 -13.51 20.18
CA THR A 195 -21.46 -14.58 20.01
C THR A 195 -21.63 -15.45 21.26
N TYR A 196 -20.54 -15.79 21.95
CA TYR A 196 -20.56 -16.80 23.02
C TYR A 196 -20.25 -16.23 24.42
N GLY A 197 -19.83 -14.96 24.52
CA GLY A 197 -19.31 -14.37 25.75
C GLY A 197 -17.81 -14.60 25.93
N VAL A 198 -17.18 -13.81 26.81
CA VAL A 198 -15.72 -13.81 27.04
C VAL A 198 -15.23 -15.16 27.56
N ASP A 199 -15.90 -15.71 28.58
CA ASP A 199 -15.47 -16.96 29.22
C ASP A 199 -15.58 -18.13 28.24
N SER A 200 -16.71 -18.25 27.54
CA SER A 200 -16.92 -19.27 26.52
C SER A 200 -15.94 -19.14 25.36
N ALA A 201 -15.65 -17.93 24.87
CA ALA A 201 -14.67 -17.73 23.81
C ALA A 201 -13.26 -18.12 24.27
N SER A 202 -12.87 -17.84 25.51
CA SER A 202 -11.59 -18.27 26.06
C SER A 202 -11.47 -19.79 26.14
N ASN A 203 -12.55 -20.48 26.55
CA ASN A 203 -12.62 -21.94 26.58
C ASN A 203 -12.60 -22.56 25.18
N ILE A 204 -13.22 -21.91 24.19
CA ILE A 204 -13.18 -22.35 22.79
C ILE A 204 -11.75 -22.21 22.23
N LEU A 205 -11.05 -21.14 22.59
CA LEU A 205 -9.70 -20.84 22.11
C LEU A 205 -8.59 -21.65 22.79
N SER A 206 -8.88 -22.27 23.94
CA SER A 206 -7.98 -23.23 24.58
C SER A 206 -8.00 -24.62 23.92
N ILE A 207 -8.97 -24.88 23.04
CA ILE A 207 -9.03 -26.09 22.23
C ILE A 207 -8.04 -25.95 21.07
N ASP A 208 -6.97 -26.76 21.07
CA ASP A 208 -5.89 -26.72 20.08
C ASP A 208 -6.39 -26.83 18.64
N GLU A 209 -7.38 -27.68 18.38
CA GLU A 209 -7.99 -27.82 17.06
C GLU A 209 -8.62 -26.50 16.59
N LYS A 210 -9.38 -25.83 17.47
CA LYS A 210 -10.04 -24.58 17.12
C LYS A 210 -9.06 -23.44 16.91
N ARG A 211 -8.02 -23.38 17.76
CA ARG A 211 -6.91 -22.44 17.61
C ARG A 211 -6.20 -22.62 16.27
N THR A 212 -5.94 -23.86 15.89
CA THR A 212 -5.31 -24.22 14.62
C THR A 212 -6.20 -23.78 13.46
N GLU A 213 -7.50 -24.12 13.49
CA GLU A 213 -8.47 -23.72 12.47
C GLU A 213 -8.51 -22.19 12.29
N LEU A 214 -8.56 -21.42 13.38
CA LEU A 214 -8.53 -19.95 13.35
C LEU A 214 -7.25 -19.40 12.72
N SER A 215 -6.09 -19.93 13.13
CA SER A 215 -4.79 -19.56 12.56
C SER A 215 -4.76 -19.80 11.04
N HIS A 216 -5.20 -20.98 10.59
CA HIS A 216 -5.27 -21.32 9.17
C HIS A 216 -6.20 -20.37 8.39
N ARG A 217 -7.39 -20.07 8.93
CA ARG A 217 -8.34 -19.12 8.30
C ARG A 217 -7.75 -17.71 8.23
N ALA A 218 -7.12 -17.23 9.29
CA ALA A 218 -6.48 -15.92 9.35
C ALA A 218 -5.34 -15.79 8.31
N TRP A 219 -4.44 -16.77 8.24
CA TRP A 219 -3.37 -16.77 7.23
C TRP A 219 -3.88 -16.89 5.80
N ALA A 220 -4.95 -17.66 5.57
CA ALA A 220 -5.58 -17.75 4.27
C ALA A 220 -6.19 -16.41 3.83
N ALA A 221 -6.87 -15.71 4.75
CA ALA A 221 -7.39 -14.36 4.50
C ALA A 221 -6.27 -13.35 4.23
N ALA A 222 -5.22 -13.36 5.06
CA ALA A 222 -4.06 -12.50 4.91
C ALA A 222 -3.35 -12.69 3.56
N LYS A 223 -3.13 -13.93 3.13
CA LYS A 223 -2.54 -14.24 1.82
C LYS A 223 -3.36 -13.64 0.67
N ARG A 224 -4.69 -13.77 0.72
CA ARG A 224 -5.57 -13.20 -0.32
C ARG A 224 -5.46 -11.68 -0.35
N GLN A 225 -5.56 -11.03 0.81
CA GLN A 225 -5.49 -9.57 0.93
C GLN A 225 -4.13 -9.03 0.48
N THR A 226 -3.03 -9.60 1.00
CA THR A 226 -1.66 -9.21 0.62
C THR A 226 -1.39 -9.51 -0.84
N GLY A 227 -1.88 -10.63 -1.40
CA GLY A 227 -1.74 -10.95 -2.81
C GLY A 227 -2.38 -9.89 -3.72
N THR A 228 -3.61 -9.48 -3.41
CA THR A 228 -4.26 -8.37 -4.12
C THR A 228 -3.49 -7.07 -3.98
N GLN A 229 -3.00 -6.75 -2.79
CA GLN A 229 -2.20 -5.55 -2.55
C GLN A 229 -0.89 -5.56 -3.34
N VAL A 230 -0.14 -6.66 -3.32
CA VAL A 230 1.12 -6.84 -4.08
C VAL A 230 0.87 -6.66 -5.58
N ALA A 231 -0.21 -7.24 -6.12
CA ALA A 231 -0.57 -7.08 -7.52
C ALA A 231 -0.86 -5.62 -7.89
N MET A 232 -1.63 -4.90 -7.05
CA MET A 232 -1.95 -3.49 -7.30
C MET A 232 -0.72 -2.59 -7.16
N VAL A 233 0.11 -2.81 -6.14
CA VAL A 233 1.36 -2.08 -5.92
C VAL A 233 2.35 -2.34 -7.07
N PHE A 234 2.40 -3.56 -7.61
CA PHE A 234 3.20 -3.86 -8.80
C PHE A 234 2.75 -3.06 -10.02
N LEU A 235 1.44 -3.06 -10.32
CA LEU A 235 0.87 -2.29 -11.44
C LEU A 235 1.12 -0.79 -11.28
N TYR A 236 0.91 -0.26 -10.06
CA TYR A 236 1.26 1.12 -9.73
C TYR A 236 2.76 1.36 -9.90
N GLY A 237 3.61 0.42 -9.48
CA GLY A 237 5.05 0.49 -9.63
C GLY A 237 5.50 0.62 -11.08
N LEU A 238 4.89 -0.14 -11.99
CA LEU A 238 5.13 -0.04 -13.43
C LEU A 238 4.71 1.33 -13.97
N LEU A 239 3.48 1.76 -13.66
CA LEU A 239 2.93 3.04 -14.11
C LEU A 239 3.77 4.21 -13.60
N CYS A 240 3.98 4.29 -12.29
CA CYS A 240 4.71 5.37 -11.65
C CYS A 240 6.17 5.39 -12.12
N GLY A 241 6.82 4.24 -12.27
CA GLY A 241 8.18 4.15 -12.82
C GLY A 241 8.26 4.64 -14.28
N TRP A 242 7.27 4.29 -15.10
CA TRP A 242 7.19 4.75 -16.48
C TRP A 242 6.94 6.26 -16.56
N VAL A 243 5.98 6.79 -15.79
CA VAL A 243 5.68 8.23 -15.73
C VAL A 243 6.88 9.02 -15.19
N TYR A 244 7.56 8.50 -14.17
CA TYR A 244 8.78 9.10 -13.60
C TYR A 244 9.89 9.24 -14.65
N GLU A 245 10.19 8.17 -15.40
CA GLU A 245 11.25 8.17 -16.42
C GLU A 245 10.90 9.00 -17.67
N HIS A 246 9.66 8.93 -18.15
CA HIS A 246 9.30 9.47 -19.45
C HIS A 246 8.50 10.77 -19.40
N CYS A 247 7.69 11.00 -18.38
CA CYS A 247 6.80 12.17 -18.32
C CYS A 247 7.19 13.19 -17.27
N CYS A 248 7.88 12.81 -16.21
CA CYS A 248 8.19 13.71 -15.10
C CYS A 248 9.64 14.18 -15.07
N GLU A 249 10.44 13.91 -16.12
CA GLU A 249 11.86 14.27 -16.17
C GLU A 249 12.62 13.81 -14.91
N ARG A 250 12.24 12.64 -14.38
CA ARG A 250 12.78 12.08 -13.12
C ARG A 250 12.54 12.94 -11.87
N SER A 251 11.47 13.73 -11.86
CA SER A 251 11.04 14.51 -10.70
C SER A 251 10.46 13.61 -9.61
N VAL A 252 11.20 13.48 -8.50
CA VAL A 252 10.74 12.75 -7.30
C VAL A 252 9.51 13.42 -6.70
N THR A 253 9.45 14.74 -6.69
CA THR A 253 8.30 15.50 -6.17
C THR A 253 7.01 15.14 -6.88
N ALA A 254 7.03 15.03 -8.22
CA ALA A 254 5.86 14.63 -8.99
C ALA A 254 5.41 13.20 -8.65
N ALA A 255 6.36 12.27 -8.50
CA ALA A 255 6.08 10.90 -8.09
C ALA A 255 5.49 10.83 -6.67
N VAL A 256 6.04 11.59 -5.72
CA VAL A 256 5.53 11.69 -4.33
C VAL A 256 4.09 12.19 -4.33
N ILE A 257 3.79 13.29 -5.02
CA ILE A 257 2.43 13.84 -5.07
C ILE A 257 1.48 12.84 -5.71
N GLY A 258 1.90 12.18 -6.80
CA GLY A 258 1.11 11.14 -7.43
C GLY A 258 0.82 9.97 -6.48
N HIS A 259 1.82 9.50 -5.74
CA HIS A 259 1.65 8.48 -4.72
C HIS A 259 0.70 8.93 -3.60
N SER A 260 0.89 10.13 -3.05
CA SER A 260 -0.01 10.71 -2.05
C SER A 260 -1.47 10.75 -2.52
N LEU A 261 -1.71 11.11 -3.79
CA LEU A 261 -3.04 11.10 -4.40
C LEU A 261 -3.61 9.68 -4.51
N CYS A 262 -2.80 8.68 -4.89
CA CYS A 262 -3.20 7.29 -4.90
C CYS A 262 -3.57 6.78 -3.49
N ASN A 263 -2.78 7.12 -2.47
CA ASN A 263 -3.09 6.76 -1.07
C ASN A 263 -4.34 7.48 -0.55
N PHE A 264 -4.58 8.71 -0.97
CA PHE A 264 -5.80 9.45 -0.61
C PHE A 264 -7.05 8.81 -1.23
N THR A 265 -6.96 8.41 -2.50
CA THR A 265 -8.10 7.92 -3.26
C THR A 265 -8.35 6.41 -3.05
N SER A 266 -7.36 5.66 -2.56
CA SER A 266 -7.38 4.21 -2.29
C SER A 266 -7.41 3.35 -3.56
N VAL A 267 -7.59 2.03 -3.43
CA VAL A 267 -7.68 1.13 -4.59
C VAL A 267 -9.06 1.29 -5.24
N PRO A 268 -9.13 1.38 -6.58
CA PRO A 268 -10.40 1.36 -7.29
C PRO A 268 -11.24 0.13 -6.90
N PRO A 269 -12.54 0.29 -6.62
CA PRO A 269 -13.36 -0.80 -6.06
C PRO A 269 -13.72 -1.90 -7.05
N PHE A 270 -13.72 -1.62 -8.36
CA PHE A 270 -14.10 -2.53 -9.45
C PHE A 270 -15.41 -3.31 -9.16
N PHE A 271 -16.44 -2.64 -8.64
CA PHE A 271 -17.70 -3.29 -8.25
C PHE A 271 -18.39 -4.00 -9.41
N PHE A 272 -18.18 -3.57 -10.65
CA PHE A 272 -18.73 -4.15 -11.88
C PHE A 272 -18.25 -5.58 -12.11
N LEU A 273 -17.04 -5.92 -11.64
CA LEU A 273 -16.47 -7.27 -11.70
C LEU A 273 -16.98 -8.19 -10.59
N ARG A 274 -17.50 -7.65 -9.48
CA ARG A 274 -18.04 -8.50 -8.40
C ARG A 274 -19.31 -9.19 -8.88
N ARG A 275 -19.21 -10.53 -9.03
CA ARG A 275 -20.39 -11.40 -9.07
C ARG A 275 -21.04 -11.45 -7.67
N ASN A 276 -22.30 -11.85 -7.60
CA ASN A 276 -23.07 -12.00 -6.36
C ASN A 276 -22.44 -13.05 -5.45
N CYS A 277 -21.39 -12.70 -4.72
CA CYS A 277 -20.83 -13.55 -3.68
C CYS A 277 -21.60 -13.26 -2.39
N GLY A 278 -22.47 -14.21 -1.98
CA GLY A 278 -23.12 -14.17 -0.67
C GLY A 278 -24.60 -13.78 -0.62
N GLY A 279 -25.40 -14.10 -1.65
CA GLY A 279 -26.87 -14.06 -1.57
C GLY A 279 -27.52 -12.67 -1.56
N LYS A 280 -26.77 -11.59 -1.26
CA LYS A 280 -27.22 -10.22 -1.51
C LYS A 280 -27.12 -9.94 -3.01
N LYS A 281 -28.27 -9.81 -3.67
CA LYS A 281 -28.37 -9.42 -5.09
C LYS A 281 -27.61 -8.10 -5.30
N SER A 282 -26.51 -8.12 -6.04
CA SER A 282 -25.91 -6.91 -6.62
C SER A 282 -27.00 -6.23 -7.43
N THR A 283 -27.32 -5.00 -7.03
CA THR A 283 -28.33 -4.16 -7.66
C THR A 283 -27.85 -3.54 -8.98
N MET A 284 -26.61 -3.81 -9.43
CA MET A 284 -26.10 -3.28 -10.70
C MET A 284 -26.64 -4.09 -11.88
N SER A 285 -27.38 -3.41 -12.76
CA SER A 285 -27.80 -3.94 -14.06
C SER A 285 -26.61 -4.31 -14.93
N VAL A 286 -26.81 -5.23 -15.88
CA VAL A 286 -25.78 -5.64 -16.85
C VAL A 286 -25.26 -4.44 -17.64
N ALA A 287 -26.17 -3.57 -18.09
CA ALA A 287 -25.81 -2.34 -18.80
C ALA A 287 -24.87 -1.45 -17.96
N HIS A 288 -25.17 -1.26 -16.66
CA HIS A 288 -24.31 -0.47 -15.79
C HIS A 288 -22.91 -1.11 -15.66
N ARG A 289 -22.82 -2.43 -15.52
CA ARG A 289 -21.51 -3.13 -15.46
C ARG A 289 -20.69 -2.92 -16.73
N VAL A 290 -21.31 -3.00 -17.90
CA VAL A 290 -20.65 -2.76 -19.19
C VAL A 290 -20.16 -1.32 -19.28
N VAL A 291 -21.00 -0.35 -18.94
CA VAL A 291 -20.63 1.08 -18.94
C VAL A 291 -19.47 1.36 -17.98
N SER A 292 -19.50 0.82 -16.76
CA SER A 292 -18.39 0.95 -15.81
C SER A 292 -17.10 0.31 -16.36
N GLY A 293 -17.19 -0.88 -16.95
CA GLY A 293 -16.04 -1.54 -17.58
C GLY A 293 -15.42 -0.71 -18.72
N VAL A 294 -16.26 -0.16 -19.61
CA VAL A 294 -15.82 0.74 -20.68
C VAL A 294 -15.19 2.01 -20.11
N ALA A 295 -15.76 2.61 -19.06
CA ALA A 295 -15.20 3.79 -18.42
C ALA A 295 -13.83 3.52 -17.77
N HIS A 296 -13.64 2.36 -17.14
CA HIS A 296 -12.33 1.94 -16.63
C HIS A 296 -11.31 1.80 -17.76
N LEU A 297 -11.68 1.18 -18.87
CA LEU A 297 -10.82 1.05 -20.04
C LEU A 297 -10.46 2.42 -20.63
N ALA A 298 -11.44 3.30 -20.79
CA ALA A 298 -11.24 4.66 -21.29
C ALA A 298 -10.29 5.46 -20.39
N GLY A 299 -10.39 5.29 -19.07
CA GLY A 299 -9.46 5.90 -18.11
C GLY A 299 -8.02 5.43 -18.30
N VAL A 300 -7.81 4.13 -18.53
CA VAL A 300 -6.48 3.56 -18.83
C VAL A 300 -5.95 4.06 -20.17
N VAL A 301 -6.78 4.05 -21.23
CA VAL A 301 -6.38 4.55 -22.55
C VAL A 301 -6.03 6.04 -22.50
N GLY A 302 -6.84 6.86 -21.81
CA GLY A 302 -6.57 8.28 -21.61
C GLY A 302 -5.27 8.52 -20.84
N ALA A 303 -5.02 7.74 -19.78
CA ALA A 303 -3.77 7.78 -19.04
C ALA A 303 -2.56 7.46 -19.94
N VAL A 304 -2.65 6.42 -20.77
CA VAL A 304 -1.59 6.03 -21.73
C VAL A 304 -1.40 7.08 -22.84
N ALA A 305 -2.48 7.70 -23.33
CA ALA A 305 -2.39 8.75 -24.34
C ALA A 305 -1.70 10.01 -23.80
N LEU A 306 -2.10 10.48 -22.61
CA LEU A 306 -1.47 11.61 -21.91
C LEU A 306 0.01 11.37 -21.65
N ALA A 307 0.32 10.12 -21.29
CA ALA A 307 1.66 9.60 -21.12
C ALA A 307 2.47 9.73 -22.43
N SER A 308 1.99 9.13 -23.52
CA SER A 308 2.70 9.04 -24.80
C SER A 308 2.89 10.40 -25.47
N ALA A 309 1.92 11.32 -25.37
CA ALA A 309 1.99 12.65 -25.98
C ALA A 309 3.15 13.52 -25.49
N LYS A 310 3.79 13.14 -24.37
CA LYS A 310 4.97 13.82 -23.83
C LYS A 310 6.29 13.10 -24.15
N ALA A 311 6.22 11.85 -24.61
CA ALA A 311 7.41 11.08 -24.96
C ALA A 311 7.96 11.41 -26.36
N GLU A 312 7.18 12.13 -27.17
CA GLU A 312 7.55 12.70 -28.47
C GLU A 312 8.12 14.11 -28.30
#